data_AF-A0A9N9MYY3-F1
#
_entry.id   AF-A0A9N9MYY3-F1
#
_cell.length_a   1.000
_cell.length_b   1.000
_cell.length_c   1.000
_cell.angle_alpha   90.00
_cell.angle_beta   90.00
_cell.angle_gamma   90.00
#
_symmetry.space_group_name_H-M   'P 1'
#
loop_
_entity.id
_entity.type
_entity.pdbx_description
1 polymer ?
#
loop_
_entity_poly.entity_id
_entity_poly.type
_entity_poly.pdbx_seq_one_letter_code
_entity_poly.pdbx_strand_id
1 'polypeptide(L)'
;MLVKLTAKNPNAVAHCAVDLENLISDQNRSVATLAVTTLLITGAERSIDRLIKQVSGFISKISDEFKNVVIQAIRRMFSKYPRKHLFFFIWNDKKKSGLQYKTAIADAIIALVEENPDAKETCLAHLCEFIEDCKRACLVVRILHVLGREGPKARQPSRYIRYIYNQVILESGAVRAAAVTTVARFGATRPELLPNIRVLLTRSQLDDDDEVRIELFTIVLS
;
A
#
# COMPACT_ATOMS: atom_id res chain seq x y z
N MET A 1 -3.01 -26.75 -8.84
CA MET A 1 -2.13 -27.90 -8.57
C MET A 1 -0.66 -27.48 -8.46
N LEU A 2 -0.12 -26.70 -9.41
CA LEU A 2 1.25 -26.14 -9.36
C LEU A 2 1.54 -25.30 -8.10
N VAL A 3 0.66 -24.37 -7.70
CA VAL A 3 0.83 -23.57 -6.47
C VAL A 3 0.86 -24.42 -5.18
N LYS A 4 0.22 -25.59 -5.18
CA LYS A 4 0.27 -26.53 -4.05
C LYS A 4 1.55 -27.39 -4.08
N LEU A 5 2.12 -27.64 -5.26
CA LEU A 5 3.38 -28.36 -5.42
C LEU A 5 4.60 -27.48 -5.12
N THR A 6 4.53 -26.19 -5.45
CA THR A 6 5.59 -25.20 -5.14
C THR A 6 5.79 -25.01 -3.65
N ALA A 7 4.73 -25.11 -2.85
CA ALA A 7 4.83 -25.08 -1.38
C ALA A 7 5.51 -26.34 -0.80
N LYS A 8 5.49 -27.47 -1.52
CA LYS A 8 6.04 -28.75 -1.05
C LYS A 8 7.48 -29.01 -1.50
N ASN A 9 7.94 -28.44 -2.61
CA ASN A 9 9.32 -28.64 -3.09
C ASN A 9 9.85 -27.41 -3.88
N PRO A 10 10.29 -26.34 -3.19
CA PRO A 10 10.78 -25.12 -3.85
C PRO A 10 12.01 -25.35 -4.74
N ASN A 11 12.89 -26.29 -4.38
CA ASN A 11 14.13 -26.56 -5.10
C ASN A 11 13.91 -27.26 -6.45
N ALA A 12 12.93 -28.15 -6.55
CA ALA A 12 12.59 -28.80 -7.82
C ALA A 12 12.05 -27.80 -8.85
N VAL A 13 11.33 -26.78 -8.38
CA VAL A 13 10.76 -25.71 -9.24
C VAL A 13 11.84 -24.78 -9.78
N ALA A 14 12.96 -24.60 -9.06
CA ALA A 14 14.08 -23.79 -9.53
C ALA A 14 14.72 -24.34 -10.81
N HIS A 15 14.70 -25.67 -11.02
CA HIS A 15 15.18 -26.29 -12.25
C HIS A 15 14.26 -26.03 -13.46
N CYS A 16 12.97 -25.83 -13.22
CA CYS A 16 11.98 -25.50 -14.25
C CYS A 16 11.83 -23.99 -14.47
N ALA A 17 12.66 -23.14 -13.85
CA ALA A 17 12.52 -21.69 -13.93
C ALA A 17 12.60 -21.17 -15.37
N VAL A 18 13.46 -21.77 -16.21
CA VAL A 18 13.59 -21.40 -17.63
C VAL A 18 12.31 -21.73 -18.40
N ASP A 19 11.74 -22.91 -18.18
CA ASP A 19 10.49 -23.31 -18.83
C ASP A 19 9.33 -22.42 -18.39
N LEU A 20 9.27 -22.08 -17.10
CA LEU A 20 8.29 -21.13 -16.58
C LEU A 20 8.47 -19.72 -17.16
N GLU A 21 9.69 -19.25 -17.40
CA GLU A 21 9.94 -17.96 -18.04
C GLU A 21 9.37 -17.93 -19.47
N ASN A 22 9.46 -19.04 -20.21
CA ASN A 22 8.88 -19.16 -21.55
C ASN A 22 7.34 -19.05 -21.52
N LEU A 23 6.71 -19.58 -20.47
CA LEU A 23 5.26 -19.52 -20.28
C LEU A 23 4.74 -18.12 -19.92
N ILE A 24 5.59 -17.14 -19.57
CA ILE A 24 5.15 -15.75 -19.34
C ILE A 24 4.53 -15.14 -20.61
N SER A 25 5.02 -15.55 -21.78
CA SER A 25 4.53 -15.06 -23.09
C SER A 25 3.39 -15.89 -23.68
N ASP A 26 2.87 -16.87 -22.91
CA ASP A 26 1.80 -17.75 -23.37
C ASP A 26 0.52 -16.97 -23.73
N GLN A 27 -0.19 -17.43 -24.76
CA GLN A 27 -1.45 -16.82 -25.20
C GLN A 27 -2.54 -16.98 -24.14
N ASN A 28 -2.50 -18.07 -23.38
CA ASN A 28 -3.41 -18.33 -22.28
C ASN A 28 -2.99 -17.52 -21.03
N ARG A 29 -3.76 -16.49 -20.72
CA ARG A 29 -3.49 -15.59 -19.58
C ARG A 29 -3.49 -16.30 -18.23
N SER A 30 -4.24 -17.39 -18.08
CA SER A 30 -4.23 -18.20 -16.86
C SER A 30 -2.90 -18.92 -16.68
N VAL A 31 -2.36 -19.50 -17.76
CA VAL A 31 -1.05 -20.19 -17.75
C VAL A 31 0.07 -19.19 -17.48
N ALA A 32 0.09 -18.06 -18.19
CA ALA A 32 1.08 -17.02 -17.98
C ALA A 32 1.04 -16.44 -16.56
N THR A 33 -0.17 -16.24 -16.00
CA THR A 33 -0.32 -15.77 -14.61
C THR A 33 0.21 -16.79 -13.60
N LEU A 34 -0.07 -18.08 -13.81
CA LEU A 34 0.47 -19.14 -12.95
C LEU A 34 1.99 -19.23 -13.03
N ALA A 35 2.57 -19.06 -14.22
CA ALA A 35 4.02 -19.04 -14.41
C ALA A 35 4.66 -17.86 -13.67
N VAL A 36 4.14 -16.65 -13.88
CA VAL A 36 4.60 -15.42 -13.19
C VAL A 36 4.50 -15.56 -11.67
N THR A 37 3.34 -15.97 -11.16
CA THR A 37 3.12 -16.10 -9.70
C THR A 37 4.03 -17.17 -9.09
N THR A 38 4.26 -18.26 -9.81
CA THR A 38 5.21 -19.30 -9.40
C THR A 38 6.62 -18.74 -9.33
N LEU A 39 7.10 -18.09 -10.40
CA LEU A 39 8.43 -17.49 -10.46
C LEU A 39 8.66 -16.44 -9.38
N LEU A 40 7.64 -15.63 -9.06
CA LEU A 40 7.73 -14.63 -7.99
C LEU A 40 7.89 -15.28 -6.61
N ILE A 41 7.20 -16.39 -6.36
CA ILE A 41 7.21 -17.09 -5.06
C ILE A 41 8.47 -17.95 -4.90
N THR A 42 8.88 -18.66 -5.95
CA THR A 42 10.01 -19.61 -5.91
C THR A 42 11.34 -19.03 -6.39
N GLY A 43 11.32 -17.86 -7.01
CA GLY A 43 12.50 -17.21 -7.58
C GLY A 43 13.62 -16.98 -6.55
N ALA A 44 14.86 -17.06 -7.03
CA ALA A 44 16.05 -16.70 -6.28
C ALA A 44 16.26 -15.18 -6.32
N GLU A 45 16.90 -14.61 -5.29
CA GLU A 45 17.10 -13.15 -5.19
C GLU A 45 17.74 -12.54 -6.46
N ARG A 46 18.72 -13.25 -7.04
CA ARG A 46 19.44 -12.85 -8.26
C ARG A 46 18.56 -12.68 -9.51
N SER A 47 17.42 -13.38 -9.59
CA SER A 47 16.53 -13.35 -10.76
C SER A 47 15.37 -12.37 -10.62
N ILE A 48 15.13 -11.86 -9.42
CA ILE A 48 13.97 -11.01 -9.10
C ILE A 48 13.96 -9.74 -9.94
N ASP A 49 15.11 -9.05 -10.08
CA ASP A 49 15.17 -7.77 -10.79
C ASP A 49 14.77 -7.91 -12.27
N ARG A 50 15.18 -9.02 -12.90
CA ARG A 50 14.79 -9.36 -14.27
C ARG A 50 13.32 -9.72 -14.35
N LEU A 51 12.85 -10.57 -13.43
CA LEU A 51 11.47 -11.04 -13.38
C LEU A 51 10.49 -9.86 -13.22
N ILE A 52 10.78 -8.92 -12.34
CA ILE A 52 9.94 -7.74 -12.09
C ILE A 52 9.77 -6.90 -13.35
N LYS A 53 10.83 -6.70 -14.14
CA LYS A 53 10.75 -5.98 -15.41
C LYS A 53 9.79 -6.67 -16.39
N GLN A 54 9.87 -7.99 -16.49
CA GLN A 54 8.96 -8.78 -17.33
C GLN A 54 7.51 -8.70 -16.83
N VAL A 55 7.32 -8.80 -15.51
CA VAL A 55 6.00 -8.73 -14.87
C VAL A 55 5.34 -7.37 -15.08
N SER A 56 6.11 -6.27 -15.09
CA SER A 56 5.58 -4.93 -15.37
C SER A 56 4.86 -4.82 -16.70
N GLY A 57 5.45 -5.40 -17.76
CA GLY A 57 4.83 -5.44 -19.09
C GLY A 57 3.68 -6.44 -19.20
N PHE A 58 3.63 -7.42 -18.30
CA PHE A 58 2.58 -8.43 -18.24
C PHE A 58 1.32 -7.92 -17.52
N ILE A 59 1.47 -7.23 -16.38
CA ILE A 59 0.36 -6.73 -15.57
C ILE A 59 -0.58 -5.81 -16.37
N SER A 60 -0.04 -5.01 -17.30
CA SER A 60 -0.84 -4.12 -18.15
C SER A 60 -1.70 -4.86 -19.18
N LYS A 61 -1.44 -6.14 -19.44
CA LYS A 61 -2.09 -6.95 -20.49
C LYS A 61 -3.11 -7.97 -19.96
N ILE A 62 -3.31 -8.04 -18.65
CA ILE A 62 -4.20 -9.01 -17.99
C ILE A 62 -5.40 -8.33 -17.33
N SER A 63 -6.46 -9.10 -17.07
CA SER A 63 -7.64 -8.63 -16.35
C SER A 63 -7.35 -8.38 -14.86
N ASP A 64 -8.18 -7.57 -14.21
CA ASP A 64 -8.00 -7.22 -12.79
C ASP A 64 -8.04 -8.42 -11.85
N GLU A 65 -8.78 -9.47 -12.21
CA GLU A 65 -8.80 -10.74 -11.47
C GLU A 65 -7.41 -11.37 -11.38
N PHE A 66 -6.69 -11.48 -12.50
CA PHE A 66 -5.33 -12.01 -12.52
C PHE A 66 -4.34 -11.06 -11.86
N LYS A 67 -4.53 -9.75 -11.99
CA LYS A 67 -3.65 -8.77 -11.33
C LYS A 67 -3.65 -8.91 -9.81
N ASN A 68 -4.80 -9.22 -9.20
CA ASN A 68 -4.90 -9.48 -7.76
C ASN A 68 -4.03 -10.67 -7.34
N VAL A 69 -4.04 -11.75 -8.12
CA VAL A 69 -3.20 -12.94 -7.86
C VAL A 69 -1.72 -12.59 -7.94
N VAL A 70 -1.33 -11.78 -8.93
CA VAL A 70 0.05 -11.31 -9.11
C VAL A 70 0.49 -10.44 -7.93
N ILE A 71 -0.34 -9.49 -7.45
CA ILE A 71 -0.02 -8.67 -6.27
C ILE A 71 0.20 -9.55 -5.02
N GLN A 72 -0.62 -10.57 -4.81
CA GLN A 72 -0.43 -11.46 -3.66
C GLN A 72 0.90 -12.23 -3.74
N ALA A 73 1.30 -12.68 -4.93
CA ALA A 73 2.60 -13.31 -5.14
C ALA A 73 3.76 -12.34 -4.90
N ILE A 74 3.64 -11.10 -5.38
CA ILE A 74 4.59 -10.01 -5.13
C ILE A 74 4.73 -9.72 -3.63
N ARG A 75 3.62 -9.62 -2.90
CA ARG A 75 3.65 -9.39 -1.45
C ARG A 75 4.47 -10.48 -0.75
N ARG A 76 4.19 -11.75 -1.06
CA ARG A 76 4.95 -12.90 -0.52
C ARG A 76 6.44 -12.84 -0.86
N MET A 77 6.76 -12.42 -2.09
CA MET A 77 8.14 -12.23 -2.53
C MET A 77 8.86 -11.17 -1.69
N PHE A 78 8.23 -10.04 -1.34
CA PHE A 78 8.87 -9.04 -0.51
C PHE A 78 9.05 -9.46 0.95
N SER A 79 8.11 -10.23 1.51
CA SER A 79 8.32 -10.81 2.84
C SER A 79 9.55 -11.75 2.83
N LYS A 80 9.86 -12.39 1.69
CA LYS A 80 11.07 -13.22 1.51
C LYS A 80 12.33 -12.40 1.20
N TYR A 81 12.21 -11.31 0.44
CA TYR A 81 13.32 -10.45 0.01
C TYR A 81 13.03 -8.96 0.31
N PRO A 82 13.13 -8.52 1.57
CA PRO A 82 12.67 -7.20 2.01
C PRO A 82 13.38 -6.02 1.32
N ARG A 83 14.63 -6.21 0.88
CA ARG A 83 15.41 -5.17 0.18
C ARG A 83 14.94 -4.87 -1.23
N LYS A 84 14.08 -5.72 -1.81
CA LYS A 84 13.54 -5.56 -3.17
C LYS A 84 12.22 -4.76 -3.22
N HIS A 85 11.75 -4.21 -2.08
CA HIS A 85 10.46 -3.51 -1.98
C HIS A 85 10.29 -2.31 -2.95
N LEU A 86 11.37 -1.64 -3.33
CA LEU A 86 11.36 -0.49 -4.26
C LEU A 86 10.63 -0.78 -5.58
N PHE A 87 10.65 -2.04 -6.01
CA PHE A 87 10.02 -2.46 -7.25
C PHE A 87 8.49 -2.47 -7.21
N PHE A 88 7.89 -2.57 -6.03
CA PHE A 88 6.44 -2.50 -5.89
C PHE A 88 5.85 -1.21 -6.46
N PHE A 89 6.62 -0.13 -6.32
CA PHE A 89 6.18 1.22 -6.67
C PHE A 89 6.27 1.52 -8.16
N ILE A 90 6.96 0.68 -8.94
CA ILE A 90 7.02 0.77 -10.41
C ILE A 90 5.66 0.40 -11.04
N TRP A 91 4.83 -0.37 -10.35
CA TRP A 91 3.55 -0.86 -10.88
C TRP A 91 2.34 0.02 -10.56
N ASN A 92 2.60 1.21 -10.01
CA ASN A 92 1.59 2.16 -9.61
C ASN A 92 1.09 2.98 -10.82
N ASP A 93 0.56 2.30 -11.85
CA ASP A 93 -0.18 2.98 -12.91
C ASP A 93 -1.59 3.31 -12.41
N LYS A 94 -1.67 4.40 -11.63
CA LYS A 94 -2.82 4.81 -10.81
C LYS A 94 -4.10 5.09 -11.63
N LYS A 95 -3.98 5.31 -12.95
CA LYS A 95 -5.04 5.93 -13.75
C LYS A 95 -5.98 4.96 -14.46
N LYS A 96 -5.66 3.66 -14.57
CA LYS A 96 -6.49 2.69 -15.34
C LYS A 96 -6.87 1.40 -14.62
N SER A 97 -6.52 1.26 -13.34
CA SER A 97 -6.78 0.01 -12.62
C SER A 97 -8.14 0.00 -11.92
N GLY A 98 -8.86 -1.12 -11.99
CA GLY A 98 -10.11 -1.29 -11.28
C GLY A 98 -9.97 -1.38 -9.76
N LEU A 99 -11.14 -1.43 -9.12
CA LEU A 99 -11.31 -1.21 -7.68
C LEU A 99 -10.54 -2.20 -6.81
N GLN A 100 -10.66 -3.49 -7.14
CA GLN A 100 -10.07 -4.57 -6.35
C GLN A 100 -8.54 -4.53 -6.40
N TYR A 101 -7.98 -4.20 -7.57
CA TYR A 101 -6.55 -4.04 -7.75
C TYR A 101 -5.98 -2.92 -6.88
N LYS A 102 -6.63 -1.76 -6.86
CA LYS A 102 -6.22 -0.63 -5.99
C LYS A 102 -6.22 -1.02 -4.51
N THR A 103 -7.24 -1.77 -4.07
CA THR A 103 -7.30 -2.27 -2.68
C THR A 103 -6.18 -3.27 -2.40
N ALA A 104 -5.94 -4.22 -3.30
CA ALA A 104 -4.85 -5.19 -3.15
C ALA A 104 -3.48 -4.49 -3.09
N ILE A 105 -3.27 -3.41 -3.87
CA ILE A 105 -2.06 -2.59 -3.78
C ILE A 105 -1.94 -1.97 -2.39
N ALA A 106 -2.97 -1.26 -1.93
CA ALA A 106 -2.95 -0.60 -0.63
C ALA A 106 -2.68 -1.60 0.50
N ASP A 107 -3.30 -2.78 0.46
CA ASP A 107 -3.09 -3.85 1.45
C ASP A 107 -1.66 -4.39 1.45
N ALA A 108 -1.04 -4.51 0.27
CA ALA A 108 0.36 -4.89 0.17
C ALA A 108 1.29 -3.80 0.73
N ILE A 109 1.02 -2.51 0.49
CA ILE A 109 1.82 -1.42 1.07
C ILE A 109 1.68 -1.37 2.58
N ILE A 110 0.46 -1.49 3.11
CA ILE A 110 0.19 -1.49 4.55
C ILE A 110 0.95 -2.63 5.23
N ALA A 111 0.90 -3.84 4.66
CA ALA A 111 1.67 -4.97 5.18
C ALA A 111 3.19 -4.70 5.17
N LEU A 112 3.71 -4.07 4.11
CA LEU A 112 5.14 -3.71 4.05
C LEU A 112 5.55 -2.68 5.10
N VAL A 113 4.69 -1.70 5.42
CA VAL A 113 4.95 -0.72 6.50
C VAL A 113 5.10 -1.44 7.85
N GLU A 114 4.30 -2.47 8.09
CA GLU A 114 4.28 -3.23 9.34
C GLU A 114 5.42 -4.26 9.43
N GLU A 115 5.73 -4.94 8.32
CA GLU A 115 6.67 -6.06 8.26
C GLU A 115 8.13 -5.60 8.01
N ASN A 116 8.36 -4.42 7.40
CA ASN A 116 9.69 -4.00 6.94
C ASN A 116 10.04 -2.55 7.32
N PRO A 117 10.86 -2.35 8.38
CA PRO A 117 11.32 -1.03 8.79
C PRO A 117 12.09 -0.25 7.71
N ASP A 118 12.86 -0.95 6.86
CA ASP A 118 13.68 -0.31 5.82
C ASP A 118 12.81 0.27 4.69
N ALA A 119 11.66 -0.34 4.43
CA ALA A 119 10.70 0.13 3.42
C ALA A 119 9.74 1.20 3.94
N LYS A 120 9.67 1.39 5.26
CA LYS A 120 8.63 2.16 5.94
C LYS A 120 8.48 3.57 5.38
N GLU A 121 9.57 4.31 5.27
CA GLU A 121 9.57 5.70 4.76
C GLU A 121 8.97 5.79 3.34
N THR A 122 9.43 4.92 2.43
CA THR A 122 8.97 4.87 1.05
C THR A 122 7.51 4.45 0.97
N CYS A 123 7.12 3.41 1.71
CA CYS A 123 5.73 2.95 1.78
C CYS A 123 4.78 4.04 2.31
N LEU A 124 5.15 4.75 3.38
CA LEU A 124 4.34 5.84 3.93
C LEU A 124 4.17 6.99 2.92
N ALA A 125 5.22 7.36 2.20
CA ALA A 125 5.14 8.36 1.14
C ALA A 125 4.15 7.96 0.04
N HIS A 126 4.18 6.69 -0.40
CA HIS A 126 3.23 6.21 -1.40
C HIS A 126 1.79 6.12 -0.88
N LEU A 127 1.59 5.78 0.40
CA LEU A 127 0.26 5.85 1.01
C LEU A 127 -0.29 7.28 1.05
N CYS A 128 0.56 8.27 1.30
CA CYS A 128 0.19 9.68 1.23
C CYS A 128 -0.23 10.11 -0.19
N GLU A 129 0.52 9.73 -1.22
CA GLU A 129 0.08 9.97 -2.60
C GLU A 129 -1.19 9.17 -2.95
N PHE A 130 -1.39 8.01 -2.33
CA PHE A 130 -2.54 7.17 -2.60
C PHE A 130 -3.83 7.84 -2.13
N ILE A 131 -3.83 8.47 -0.94
CA ILE A 131 -5.02 9.16 -0.41
C ILE A 131 -5.37 10.43 -1.19
N GLU A 132 -4.39 11.12 -1.81
CA GLU A 132 -4.68 12.31 -2.63
C GLU A 132 -5.50 11.99 -3.90
N ASP A 133 -5.30 10.81 -4.49
CA ASP A 133 -5.94 10.39 -5.74
C ASP A 133 -7.10 9.38 -5.55
N CYS A 134 -7.42 8.99 -4.31
CA CYS A 134 -8.34 7.88 -4.04
C CYS A 134 -9.78 8.35 -3.84
N LYS A 135 -10.67 8.00 -4.78
CA LYS A 135 -12.11 8.29 -4.69
C LYS A 135 -12.89 7.40 -3.69
N ARG A 136 -12.23 6.62 -2.83
CA ARG A 136 -12.89 5.65 -1.93
C ARG A 136 -12.70 6.03 -0.47
N ALA A 137 -13.73 6.61 0.12
CA ALA A 137 -13.73 6.98 1.54
C ALA A 137 -13.24 5.85 2.47
N CYS A 138 -13.81 4.64 2.39
CA CYS A 138 -13.41 3.53 3.26
C CYS A 138 -11.91 3.16 3.17
N LEU A 139 -11.33 3.24 1.97
CA LEU A 139 -9.91 2.90 1.78
C LEU A 139 -9.02 4.04 2.27
N VAL A 140 -9.41 5.29 2.01
CA VAL A 140 -8.74 6.49 2.52
C VAL A 140 -8.72 6.47 4.05
N VAL A 141 -9.87 6.27 4.71
CA VAL A 141 -9.98 6.15 6.18
C VAL A 141 -9.03 5.09 6.72
N ARG A 142 -8.99 3.91 6.10
CA ARG A 142 -8.09 2.82 6.53
C ARG A 142 -6.62 3.19 6.39
N ILE A 143 -6.24 3.86 5.30
CA ILE A 143 -4.86 4.34 5.10
C ILE A 143 -4.53 5.45 6.11
N LEU A 144 -5.44 6.39 6.37
CA LEU A 144 -5.27 7.45 7.37
C LEU A 144 -4.98 6.86 8.75
N HIS A 145 -5.71 5.83 9.18
CA HIS A 145 -5.44 5.16 10.45
C HIS A 145 -4.02 4.55 10.51
N VAL A 146 -3.53 3.97 9.41
CA VAL A 146 -2.16 3.46 9.33
C VAL A 146 -1.14 4.60 9.41
N LEU A 147 -1.37 5.69 8.68
CA LEU A 147 -0.54 6.90 8.74
C LEU A 147 -0.51 7.49 10.16
N GLY A 148 -1.63 7.49 10.88
CA GLY A 148 -1.71 8.01 12.25
C GLY A 148 -0.95 7.16 13.27
N ARG A 149 -0.78 5.86 12.99
CA ARG A 149 -0.03 4.94 13.86
C ARG A 149 1.47 4.93 13.55
N GLU A 150 1.83 4.96 12.28
CA GLU A 150 3.22 4.76 11.83
C GLU A 150 3.92 6.04 11.40
N GLY A 151 3.20 7.03 10.90
CA GLY A 151 3.74 8.32 10.47
C GLY A 151 4.43 9.13 11.57
N PRO A 152 3.93 9.18 12.82
CA PRO A 152 4.65 9.85 13.91
C PRO A 152 6.00 9.19 14.24
N LYS A 153 6.17 7.90 13.94
CA LYS A 153 7.40 7.13 14.19
C LYS A 153 8.44 7.29 13.08
N ALA A 154 8.08 7.89 11.95
CA ALA A 154 8.96 8.13 10.83
C ALA A 154 10.08 9.12 11.20
N ARG A 155 11.13 9.18 10.36
CA ARG A 155 12.26 10.09 10.50
C ARG A 155 11.85 11.55 10.35
N GLN A 156 10.88 11.84 9.49
CA GLN A 156 10.39 13.20 9.23
C GLN A 156 8.85 13.28 9.24
N PRO A 157 8.21 13.17 10.42
CA PRO A 157 6.75 13.10 10.53
C PRO A 157 6.01 14.31 9.96
N SER A 158 6.61 15.50 10.05
CA SER A 158 6.01 16.75 9.57
C SER A 158 5.65 16.74 8.08
N ARG A 159 6.37 15.94 7.26
CA ARG A 159 6.11 15.82 5.82
C ARG A 159 4.73 15.23 5.51
N TYR A 160 4.23 14.32 6.35
CA TYR A 160 2.97 13.63 6.11
C TYR A 160 1.74 14.47 6.48
N ILE A 161 1.90 15.44 7.40
CA ILE A 161 0.81 16.27 7.91
C ILE A 161 0.07 17.00 6.78
N ARG A 162 0.80 17.52 5.78
CA ARG A 162 0.18 18.22 4.64
C ARG A 162 -0.77 17.32 3.86
N TYR A 163 -0.35 16.09 3.57
CA TYR A 163 -1.17 15.12 2.83
C TYR A 163 -2.45 14.78 3.59
N ILE A 164 -2.33 14.56 4.90
CA ILE A 164 -3.47 14.26 5.77
C ILE A 164 -4.41 15.48 5.87
N TYR A 165 -3.84 16.68 5.99
CA TYR A 165 -4.62 17.91 6.09
C TYR A 165 -5.44 18.21 4.84
N ASN A 166 -4.89 17.96 3.64
CA ASN A 166 -5.61 18.17 2.40
C ASN A 166 -6.92 17.34 2.32
N GLN A 167 -6.97 16.20 3.02
CA GLN A 167 -8.18 15.36 3.10
C GLN A 167 -9.28 15.98 3.99
N VAL A 168 -8.94 16.89 4.90
CA VAL A 168 -9.91 17.56 5.79
C VAL A 168 -10.75 18.59 5.04
N ILE A 169 -10.34 19.05 3.85
CA ILE A 169 -11.03 20.14 3.16
C ILE A 169 -11.99 19.62 2.07
N LEU A 170 -11.65 18.52 1.40
CA LEU A 170 -12.27 18.14 0.12
C LEU A 170 -13.11 16.87 0.16
N GLU A 171 -13.14 16.17 1.30
CA GLU A 171 -13.68 14.80 1.38
C GLU A 171 -14.94 14.70 2.26
N SER A 172 -15.58 13.53 2.27
CA SER A 172 -16.77 13.24 3.11
C SER A 172 -16.48 13.33 4.61
N GLY A 173 -17.51 13.56 5.44
CA GLY A 173 -17.42 13.63 6.91
C GLY A 173 -16.54 12.56 7.54
N ALA A 174 -16.80 11.28 7.25
CA ALA A 174 -16.00 10.16 7.76
C ALA A 174 -14.50 10.23 7.44
N VAL A 175 -14.13 10.74 6.25
CA VAL A 175 -12.72 10.91 5.86
C VAL A 175 -12.11 12.10 6.61
N ARG A 176 -12.85 13.20 6.73
CA ARG A 176 -12.42 14.37 7.51
C ARG A 176 -12.20 14.01 8.98
N ALA A 177 -13.13 13.26 9.57
CA ALA A 177 -13.05 12.76 10.94
C ALA A 177 -11.79 11.90 11.13
N ALA A 178 -11.58 10.91 10.26
CA ALA A 178 -10.37 10.08 10.30
C ALA A 178 -9.07 10.89 10.13
N ALA A 179 -9.07 11.92 9.27
CA ALA A 179 -7.93 12.79 9.06
C ALA A 179 -7.63 13.66 10.30
N VAL A 180 -8.67 14.20 10.95
CA VAL A 180 -8.55 14.96 12.21
C VAL A 180 -7.96 14.07 13.31
N THR A 181 -8.50 12.86 13.52
CA THR A 181 -7.98 11.89 14.49
C THR A 181 -6.54 11.50 14.18
N THR A 182 -6.20 11.38 12.90
CA THR A 182 -4.83 11.11 12.45
C THR A 182 -3.89 12.24 12.83
N VAL A 183 -4.22 13.49 12.53
CA VAL A 183 -3.41 14.67 12.88
C VAL A 183 -3.26 14.81 14.40
N ALA A 184 -4.32 14.58 15.16
CA ALA A 184 -4.25 14.61 16.63
C ALA A 184 -3.24 13.59 17.18
N ARG A 185 -3.19 12.37 16.64
CA ARG A 185 -2.17 11.36 17.04
C ARG A 185 -0.74 11.81 16.76
N PHE A 186 -0.50 12.54 15.67
CA PHE A 186 0.81 13.15 15.42
C PHE A 186 1.17 14.13 16.54
N GLY A 187 0.23 14.98 16.97
CA GLY A 187 0.46 15.96 18.03
C GLY A 187 0.69 15.31 19.39
N ALA A 188 -0.08 14.26 19.71
CA ALA A 188 0.08 13.50 20.95
C ALA A 188 1.44 12.78 21.03
N THR A 189 1.96 12.29 19.90
CA THR A 189 3.24 11.57 19.85
C THR A 189 4.44 12.51 19.71
N ARG A 190 4.26 13.68 19.08
CA ARG A 190 5.30 14.64 18.72
C ARG A 190 4.91 16.05 19.20
N PRO A 191 5.23 16.42 20.45
CA PRO A 191 4.87 17.71 21.03
C PRO A 191 5.33 18.91 20.20
N GLU A 192 6.45 18.79 19.49
CA GLU A 192 6.99 19.81 18.60
C GLU A 192 6.06 20.16 17.42
N LEU A 193 5.12 19.28 17.07
CA LEU A 193 4.16 19.50 15.99
C LEU A 193 2.84 20.12 16.50
N LEU A 194 2.62 20.16 17.83
CA LEU A 194 1.39 20.65 18.45
C LEU A 194 0.99 22.07 18.04
N PRO A 195 1.90 23.06 17.92
CA PRO A 195 1.49 24.41 17.54
C PRO A 195 0.78 24.44 16.18
N ASN A 196 1.31 23.71 15.20
CA ASN A 196 0.72 23.61 13.87
C ASN A 196 -0.60 22.83 13.91
N ILE A 197 -0.62 21.73 14.68
CA ILE A 197 -1.79 20.84 14.78
C ILE A 197 -2.96 21.52 15.48
N ARG A 198 -2.72 22.31 16.54
CA ARG A 198 -3.77 23.04 17.26
C ARG A 198 -4.54 23.98 16.35
N VAL A 199 -3.85 24.71 15.48
CA VAL A 199 -4.50 25.61 14.51
C VAL A 199 -5.47 24.81 13.61
N LEU A 200 -5.11 23.58 13.24
CA LEU A 200 -5.96 22.72 12.43
C LEU A 200 -7.16 22.20 13.22
N LEU A 201 -6.94 21.68 14.42
CA LEU A 201 -8.01 21.14 15.26
C LEU A 201 -9.04 22.22 15.63
N THR A 202 -8.60 23.45 15.94
CA THR A 202 -9.50 24.58 16.22
C THR A 202 -10.38 24.92 15.01
N ARG A 203 -9.86 24.85 13.78
CA ARG A 203 -10.68 25.08 12.58
C ARG A 203 -11.72 23.97 12.39
N SER A 204 -11.37 22.72 12.67
CA SER A 204 -12.27 21.59 12.54
C SER A 204 -13.40 21.58 13.58
N GLN A 205 -13.32 22.37 14.67
CA GLN A 205 -14.43 22.52 15.63
C GLN A 205 -15.67 23.15 15.00
N LEU A 206 -15.48 23.88 13.89
CA LEU A 206 -16.54 24.51 13.12
C LEU A 206 -16.91 23.68 11.87
N ASP A 207 -16.46 22.42 11.76
CA ASP A 207 -16.85 21.54 10.67
C ASP A 207 -18.36 21.28 10.73
N ASP A 208 -19.05 21.27 9.59
CA ASP A 208 -20.50 21.11 9.50
C ASP A 208 -20.97 19.69 9.88
N ASP A 209 -20.08 18.71 9.83
CA ASP A 209 -20.39 17.30 10.10
C ASP A 209 -20.25 16.93 11.59
N ASP A 210 -21.32 16.35 12.15
CA ASP A 210 -21.36 15.92 13.55
C ASP A 210 -20.28 14.90 13.90
N GLU A 211 -19.94 13.97 12.99
CA GLU A 211 -18.95 12.93 13.24
C GLU A 211 -17.57 13.54 13.48
N VAL A 212 -17.21 14.58 12.73
CA VAL A 212 -15.96 15.32 12.88
C VAL A 212 -15.92 16.03 14.23
N ARG A 213 -17.02 16.67 14.62
CA ARG A 213 -17.14 17.37 15.91
C ARG A 213 -17.07 16.39 17.10
N ILE A 214 -17.70 15.22 16.99
CA ILE A 214 -17.67 14.16 18.02
C ILE A 214 -16.25 13.60 18.19
N GLU A 215 -15.53 13.33 17.10
CA GLU A 215 -14.15 12.86 17.17
C GLU A 215 -13.23 13.91 17.81
N LEU A 216 -13.39 15.20 17.49
CA LEU A 216 -12.65 16.28 18.16
C LEU A 216 -12.90 16.31 19.67
N PHE A 217 -14.15 16.16 20.09
CA PHE A 217 -14.48 16.12 21.51
C PHE A 217 -13.78 14.95 22.21
N THR A 218 -13.78 13.77 21.57
CA THR A 218 -13.08 12.58 22.06
C THR A 218 -11.58 12.81 22.22
N ILE A 219 -10.96 13.47 21.24
CA ILE A 219 -9.53 13.81 21.24
C ILE A 219 -9.17 14.81 22.36
N VAL A 220 -10.03 15.79 22.62
CA VAL A 220 -9.78 16.81 23.67
C VAL A 220 -9.86 16.21 25.07
N LEU A 221 -10.61 15.11 25.24
CA LEU A 221 -10.76 14.43 26.52
C LEU A 221 -9.68 13.36 26.81
N SER A 222 -8.89 12.97 25.81
CA SER A 222 -7.84 11.94 25.89
C SER A 222 -6.45 12.51 26.14
#